data_AF-X1J022-F1
#
_entry.id   AF-X1J022-F1
#
_cell.length_a   1.000
_cell.length_b   1.000
_cell.length_c   1.000
_cell.angle_alpha   90.00
_cell.angle_beta   90.00
_cell.angle_gamma   90.00
#
_symmetry.space_group_name_H-M   'P 1'
#
loop_
_entity.id
_entity.type
_entity.pdbx_description
1 polymer ?
#
loop_
_entity_poly.entity_id
_entity_poly.type
_entity_poly.pdbx_seq_one_letter_code
_entity_poly.pdbx_strand_id
1 'polypeptide(L)'
;MPVEPAIRLDLSGEWNVRPESSAEYRKLPVPGIWDTGLKKTETYFYSKTVEMPPEHAGKHAFVRFGGVDYACDVFWDGTPLGSHEGYFQPFWFDLGEIGPKHTLTFKIINPWEQAQNYRGWHGDIPKPTLQGVDSIAWGHNFAGI
;
A
#
# COMPACT_ATOMS: atom_id res chain seq x y z
N MET A 1 -1.24 -10.08 -21.58
CA MET A 1 -1.47 -8.75 -20.98
C MET A 1 -2.94 -8.67 -20.62
N PRO A 2 -3.32 -8.24 -19.40
CA PRO A 2 -4.73 -8.03 -19.10
C PRO A 2 -5.29 -6.99 -20.09
N VAL A 3 -6.42 -7.30 -20.70
CA VAL A 3 -7.19 -6.34 -21.50
C VAL A 3 -7.64 -5.24 -20.54
N GLU A 4 -7.54 -3.96 -20.92
CA GLU A 4 -8.03 -2.90 -20.04
C GLU A 4 -9.49 -3.18 -19.65
N PRO A 5 -9.82 -3.23 -18.34
CA PRO A 5 -11.18 -3.52 -17.94
C PRO A 5 -12.09 -2.39 -18.42
N ALA A 6 -13.27 -2.76 -18.92
CA ALA A 6 -14.25 -1.81 -19.45
C ALA A 6 -14.73 -0.78 -18.41
N ILE A 7 -14.50 -1.02 -17.11
CA ILE A 7 -14.92 -0.14 -16.01
C ILE A 7 -13.81 -0.13 -14.93
N ARG A 8 -13.51 1.07 -14.40
CA ARG A 8 -12.55 1.30 -13.32
C ARG A 8 -13.23 2.12 -12.22
N LEU A 9 -13.08 1.69 -10.97
CA LEU A 9 -13.47 2.46 -9.79
C LEU A 9 -12.22 3.09 -9.20
N ASP A 10 -12.16 4.43 -9.18
CA ASP A 10 -11.07 5.17 -8.54
C ASP A 10 -11.27 5.16 -7.02
N LEU A 11 -10.28 4.63 -6.32
CA LEU A 11 -10.23 4.52 -4.86
C LEU A 11 -9.37 5.63 -4.23
N SER A 12 -8.95 6.64 -4.99
CA SER A 12 -8.36 7.87 -4.46
C SER A 12 -9.33 8.63 -3.53
N GLY A 13 -8.82 9.60 -2.78
CA GLY A 13 -9.56 10.39 -1.79
C GLY A 13 -9.10 10.12 -0.35
N GLU A 14 -9.99 10.27 0.62
CA GLU A 14 -9.63 10.11 2.04
C GLU A 14 -9.59 8.65 2.49
N TRP A 15 -8.51 8.29 3.16
CA TRP A 15 -8.28 6.97 3.74
C TRP A 15 -8.13 7.06 5.26
N ASN A 16 -8.54 6.00 5.96
CA ASN A 16 -8.21 5.88 7.38
C ASN A 16 -6.76 5.43 7.50
N VAL A 17 -5.97 6.16 8.28
CA VAL A 17 -4.56 5.87 8.50
C VAL A 17 -4.29 5.80 9.99
N ARG A 18 -3.59 4.76 10.43
CA ARG A 18 -3.10 4.65 11.80
C ARG A 18 -1.68 4.08 11.80
N PRO A 19 -0.83 4.47 12.75
CA PRO A 19 0.42 3.76 12.96
C PRO A 19 0.14 2.37 13.51
N GLU A 20 1.07 1.44 13.32
CA GLU A 20 1.02 0.12 13.96
C GLU A 20 1.07 0.24 15.50
N SER A 21 1.73 1.27 16.01
CA SER A 21 1.89 1.55 17.45
C SER A 21 0.64 2.13 18.14
N SER A 22 -0.41 2.48 17.39
CA SER A 22 -1.65 3.04 17.95
C SER A 22 -2.90 2.48 17.26
N ALA A 23 -4.01 2.43 18.00
CA ALA A 23 -5.33 2.14 17.44
C ALA A 23 -6.03 3.40 16.89
N GLU A 24 -5.45 4.59 17.10
CA GLU A 24 -6.04 5.86 16.68
C GLU A 24 -5.90 6.07 15.18
N TYR A 25 -7.04 6.28 14.51
CA TYR A 25 -7.09 6.60 13.10
C TYR A 25 -7.18 8.10 12.87
N ARG A 26 -6.56 8.54 11.78
CA ARG A 26 -6.76 9.87 11.18
C ARG A 26 -7.06 9.73 9.69
N LYS A 27 -7.67 10.75 9.10
CA LYS A 27 -7.95 10.80 7.66
C LYS A 27 -6.77 11.41 6.92
N LEU A 28 -6.27 10.74 5.89
CA LEU A 28 -5.26 11.28 4.98
C LEU A 28 -5.66 11.06 3.52
N PRO A 29 -5.30 11.99 2.61
CA PRO A 29 -5.54 11.81 1.20
C PRO A 29 -4.62 10.72 0.60
N VAL A 30 -5.17 9.98 -0.35
CA VAL A 30 -4.46 9.06 -1.25
C VAL A 30 -4.88 9.44 -2.68
N PRO A 31 -3.95 9.79 -3.59
CA PRO A 31 -2.52 9.91 -3.36
C PRO A 31 -2.19 10.98 -2.30
N GLY A 32 -1.15 10.72 -1.51
CA GLY A 32 -0.73 11.60 -0.42
C GLY A 32 0.79 11.68 -0.32
N ILE A 33 1.28 12.83 0.14
CA ILE A 33 2.71 13.07 0.38
C ILE A 33 3.08 12.80 1.84
N TRP A 34 4.37 12.69 2.11
CA TRP A 34 4.90 12.45 3.45
C TRP A 34 4.75 13.64 4.41
N ASP A 35 4.47 14.85 3.93
CA ASP A 35 4.24 16.03 4.78
C ASP A 35 2.82 16.06 5.37
N THR A 36 2.39 14.90 5.85
CA THR A 36 1.12 14.67 6.54
C THR A 36 1.32 14.65 8.06
N GLY A 37 2.54 14.93 8.54
CA GLY A 37 2.91 14.78 9.95
C GLY A 37 2.92 13.32 10.42
N LEU A 38 3.12 12.36 9.51
CA LEU A 38 3.42 10.96 9.87
C LEU A 38 4.87 10.88 10.33
N LYS A 39 5.17 10.02 11.32
CA LYS A 39 6.54 9.75 11.73
C LYS A 39 7.18 8.81 10.72
N LYS A 40 8.29 9.22 10.12
CA LYS A 40 9.00 8.41 9.10
C LYS A 40 9.59 7.09 9.63
N THR A 41 9.60 6.92 10.95
CA THR A 41 10.12 5.73 11.64
C THR A 41 9.02 4.75 12.05
N GLU A 42 7.78 4.98 11.64
CA GLU A 42 6.65 4.11 11.95
C GLU A 42 6.11 3.44 10.69
N THR A 43 5.56 2.26 10.91
CA THR A 43 4.81 1.49 9.93
C THR A 43 3.33 1.85 10.06
N TYR A 44 2.63 1.98 8.94
CA TYR A 44 1.27 2.52 8.91
C TYR A 44 0.31 1.60 8.19
N PHE A 45 -0.91 1.48 8.74
CA PHE A 45 -2.03 0.84 8.07
C PHE A 45 -2.90 1.91 7.42
N TYR A 46 -3.16 1.74 6.13
CA TYR A 46 -4.13 2.49 5.35
C TYR A 46 -5.32 1.57 5.11
N SER A 47 -6.53 2.02 5.42
CA SER A 47 -7.75 1.26 5.15
C SER A 47 -8.87 2.11 4.56
N LYS A 48 -9.58 1.52 3.61
CA LYS A 48 -10.75 2.11 2.97
C LYS A 48 -11.83 1.06 2.77
N THR A 49 -13.05 1.43 3.11
CA THR A 49 -14.25 0.70 2.73
C THR A 49 -14.55 0.97 1.27
N VAL A 50 -14.69 -0.09 0.48
CA VAL A 50 -15.05 -0.04 -0.93
C VAL A 50 -16.48 -0.52 -1.06
N GLU A 51 -17.36 0.34 -1.55
CA GLU A 51 -18.74 -0.01 -1.87
C GLU A 51 -18.83 -0.23 -3.38
N MET A 52 -19.19 -1.45 -3.77
CA MET A 52 -19.27 -1.83 -5.17
C MET A 52 -20.64 -1.45 -5.71
N PRO A 53 -20.73 -0.78 -6.87
CA PRO A 53 -22.01 -0.54 -7.51
C PRO A 53 -22.73 -1.88 -7.75
N PRO A 54 -24.05 -1.98 -7.52
CA PRO A 54 -24.79 -3.24 -7.59
C PRO A 54 -24.58 -4.03 -8.89
N GLU A 55 -24.36 -3.34 -10.00
CA GLU A 55 -24.07 -3.91 -11.32
C GLU A 55 -22.72 -4.66 -11.40
N HIS A 56 -21.89 -4.58 -10.37
CA HIS A 56 -20.60 -5.27 -10.28
C HIS A 56 -20.60 -6.47 -9.33
N ALA A 57 -21.67 -6.68 -8.56
CA ALA A 57 -21.76 -7.84 -7.67
C ALA A 57 -21.62 -9.16 -8.45
N GLY A 58 -20.79 -10.07 -7.96
CA GLY A 58 -20.48 -11.35 -8.58
C GLY A 58 -19.52 -11.28 -9.78
N LYS A 59 -18.96 -10.12 -10.12
CA LYS A 59 -17.92 -10.01 -11.14
C LYS A 59 -16.55 -10.30 -10.57
N HIS A 60 -15.66 -10.80 -11.42
CA HIS A 60 -14.23 -10.95 -11.09
C HIS A 60 -13.54 -9.58 -11.17
N ALA A 61 -12.81 -9.19 -10.13
CA ALA A 61 -12.11 -7.91 -10.05
C ALA A 61 -10.61 -8.05 -9.74
N PHE A 62 -9.89 -6.97 -10.04
CA PHE A 62 -8.50 -6.76 -9.65
C PHE A 62 -8.39 -5.42 -8.94
N VAL A 63 -7.51 -5.32 -7.94
CA VAL A 63 -7.07 -4.04 -7.39
C VAL A 63 -5.75 -3.66 -8.04
N ARG A 64 -5.62 -2.41 -8.49
CA ARG A 64 -4.38 -1.88 -9.07
C ARG A 64 -3.88 -0.74 -8.22
N PHE A 65 -2.57 -0.71 -7.99
CA PHE A 65 -1.88 0.37 -7.32
C PHE A 65 -0.98 1.07 -8.34
N GLY A 66 -1.01 2.41 -8.34
CA GLY A 66 -0.10 3.22 -9.14
C GLY A 66 1.35 3.14 -8.66
N GLY A 67 1.56 2.93 -7.35
CA GLY A 67 2.86 2.76 -6.69
C GLY A 67 2.76 3.00 -5.18
N VAL A 68 3.73 2.49 -4.42
CA VAL A 68 3.85 2.67 -2.96
C VAL A 68 5.33 2.85 -2.58
N ASP A 69 5.63 3.93 -1.87
CA ASP A 69 6.98 4.18 -1.34
C ASP A 69 7.13 3.62 0.09
N TYR A 70 7.93 2.60 0.38
CA TYR A 70 8.73 1.77 -0.54
C TYR A 70 8.22 0.32 -0.66
N ALA A 71 7.68 -0.21 0.42
CA ALA A 71 7.19 -1.58 0.50
C ALA A 71 5.85 -1.64 1.23
N CYS A 72 4.99 -2.56 0.81
CA CYS A 72 3.72 -2.79 1.48
C CYS A 72 3.23 -4.23 1.45
N ASP A 73 2.43 -4.58 2.45
CA ASP A 73 1.57 -5.76 2.45
C ASP A 73 0.12 -5.34 2.18
N VAL A 74 -0.59 -6.08 1.33
CA VAL A 74 -1.97 -5.78 0.93
C VAL A 74 -2.91 -6.86 1.44
N PHE A 75 -4.05 -6.43 1.96
CA PHE A 75 -5.10 -7.28 2.51
C PHE A 75 -6.46 -6.89 1.93
N TRP A 76 -7.28 -7.90 1.67
CA TRP A 76 -8.67 -7.78 1.22
C TRP A 76 -9.59 -8.47 2.21
N ASP A 77 -10.48 -7.71 2.84
CA ASP A 77 -11.32 -8.16 3.96
C ASP A 77 -10.52 -8.86 5.08
N GLY A 78 -9.29 -8.38 5.31
CA GLY A 78 -8.36 -8.94 6.28
C GLY A 78 -7.59 -10.18 5.81
N THR A 79 -7.88 -10.72 4.62
CA THR A 79 -7.11 -11.81 4.02
C THR A 79 -5.90 -11.26 3.26
N PRO A 80 -4.67 -11.78 3.49
CA PRO A 80 -3.49 -11.33 2.75
C PRO A 80 -3.60 -11.63 1.25
N LEU A 81 -3.34 -10.64 0.41
CA LEU A 81 -3.22 -10.79 -1.05
C LEU A 81 -1.76 -10.97 -1.49
N GLY A 82 -0.84 -10.34 -0.77
CA GLY A 82 0.59 -10.39 -1.06
C GLY A 82 1.30 -9.09 -0.69
N SER A 83 2.54 -8.96 -1.14
CA SER A 83 3.40 -7.83 -0.83
C SER A 83 3.98 -7.23 -2.11
N HIS A 84 4.32 -5.94 -2.05
CA HIS A 84 5.04 -5.25 -3.11
C HIS A 84 6.23 -4.50 -2.51
N GLU A 85 7.34 -4.51 -3.24
CA GLU A 85 8.55 -3.75 -2.94
C GLU A 85 8.99 -3.10 -4.25
N GLY A 86 9.12 -1.77 -4.25
CA GLY A 86 9.52 -1.04 -5.45
C GLY A 86 8.80 0.28 -5.64
N TYR A 87 9.21 1.31 -4.91
CA TYR A 87 8.89 2.73 -5.11
C TYR A 87 7.60 3.02 -5.92
N PHE A 88 7.72 3.22 -7.23
CA PHE A 88 6.65 3.74 -8.07
C PHE A 88 6.30 2.77 -9.21
N GLN A 89 6.57 1.49 -9.01
CA GLN A 89 6.19 0.48 -9.97
C GLN A 89 4.72 0.13 -9.76
N PRO A 90 3.87 0.19 -10.80
CA PRO A 90 2.49 -0.23 -10.66
C PRO A 90 2.42 -1.74 -10.45
N PHE A 91 1.54 -2.17 -9.57
CA PHE A 91 1.27 -3.58 -9.27
C PHE A 91 -0.22 -3.82 -9.08
N TRP A 92 -0.64 -5.07 -9.10
CA TRP A 92 -2.05 -5.43 -8.95
C TRP A 92 -2.18 -6.80 -8.29
N PHE A 93 -3.35 -7.03 -7.70
CA PHE A 93 -3.74 -8.31 -7.13
C PHE A 93 -5.11 -8.72 -7.66
N ASP A 94 -5.29 -10.04 -7.79
CA ASP A 94 -6.57 -10.66 -8.09
C ASP A 94 -7.43 -10.67 -6.82
N LEU A 95 -8.68 -10.19 -6.91
CA LEU A 95 -9.64 -10.15 -5.81
C LEU A 95 -10.66 -11.30 -5.86
N GLY A 96 -10.71 -12.05 -6.96
CA GLY A 96 -11.78 -13.00 -7.23
C GLY A 96 -13.12 -12.29 -7.47
N GLU A 97 -14.20 -13.01 -7.17
CA GLU A 97 -15.56 -12.48 -7.24
C GLU A 97 -15.83 -11.47 -6.12
N ILE A 98 -16.33 -10.29 -6.48
CA ILE A 98 -16.62 -9.21 -5.53
C ILE A 98 -18.10 -9.17 -5.13
N GLY A 99 -18.33 -8.97 -3.84
CA GLY A 99 -19.62 -8.64 -3.27
C GLY A 99 -19.88 -7.12 -3.22
N PRO A 100 -20.94 -6.69 -2.50
CA PRO A 100 -21.37 -5.29 -2.49
C PRO A 100 -20.47 -4.37 -1.66
N LYS A 101 -19.70 -4.90 -0.70
CA LYS A 101 -18.92 -4.11 0.25
C LYS A 101 -17.70 -4.87 0.72
N HIS A 102 -16.56 -4.19 0.72
CA HIS A 102 -15.27 -4.74 1.09
C HIS A 102 -14.42 -3.74 1.86
N THR A 103 -13.37 -4.24 2.50
CA THR A 103 -12.32 -3.42 3.11
C THR A 103 -10.98 -3.73 2.47
N LEU A 104 -10.41 -2.72 1.80
CA LEU A 104 -9.04 -2.76 1.33
C LEU A 104 -8.14 -2.19 2.42
N THR A 105 -7.11 -2.94 2.80
CA THR A 105 -6.08 -2.48 3.72
C THR A 105 -4.71 -2.69 3.09
N PHE A 106 -3.82 -1.72 3.24
CA PHE A 106 -2.40 -1.96 2.99
C PHE A 106 -1.54 -1.40 4.13
N LYS A 107 -0.51 -2.16 4.49
CA LYS A 107 0.47 -1.85 5.52
C LYS A 107 1.71 -1.29 4.80
N ILE A 108 2.01 0.00 4.95
CA ILE A 108 3.26 0.59 4.47
C ILE A 108 4.35 0.31 5.51
N ILE A 109 5.37 -0.42 5.09
CA ILE A 109 6.45 -0.93 5.96
C ILE A 109 7.55 0.12 6.08
N ASN A 110 7.98 0.41 7.30
CA ASN A 110 9.17 1.21 7.55
C ASN A 110 10.44 0.46 7.10
N PRO A 111 11.35 1.09 6.33
CA PRO A 111 12.63 0.50 5.92
C PRO A 111 13.46 -0.14 7.05
N TRP A 112 13.37 0.37 8.28
CA TRP A 112 14.09 -0.20 9.44
C TRP A 112 13.51 -1.54 9.90
N GLU A 113 12.18 -1.71 9.84
CA GLU A 113 11.51 -3.00 10.10
C GLU A 113 11.88 -4.00 9.00
N GLN A 114 11.89 -3.53 7.74
CA GLN A 114 12.31 -4.33 6.60
C GLN A 114 13.74 -4.87 6.76
N ALA A 115 14.69 -4.01 7.15
CA ALA A 115 16.08 -4.39 7.39
C ALA A 115 16.24 -5.45 8.51
N GLN A 116 15.34 -5.46 9.49
CA GLN A 116 15.31 -6.50 10.52
C GLN A 116 14.76 -7.82 9.97
N ASN A 117 13.75 -7.77 9.10
CA ASN A 117 13.20 -8.96 8.44
C ASN A 117 14.23 -9.67 7.54
N TYR A 118 15.19 -8.93 6.95
CA TYR A 118 16.31 -9.52 6.19
C TYR A 118 17.44 -10.13 7.05
N ARG A 119 17.48 -9.90 8.38
CA ARG A 119 18.52 -10.48 9.26
C ARG A 119 18.38 -12.01 9.45
N GLY A 120 17.33 -12.63 8.93
CA GLY A 120 17.19 -14.09 8.86
C GLY A 120 17.90 -14.76 7.66
N TRP A 121 18.50 -13.98 6.76
CA TRP A 121 19.21 -14.49 5.58
C TRP A 121 20.73 -14.53 5.84
N HIS A 122 21.34 -15.73 5.82
CA HIS A 122 22.77 -15.96 6.05
C HIS A 122 23.63 -15.80 4.77
N GLY A 123 23.29 -14.85 3.90
CA GLY A 123 24.17 -14.40 2.83
C GLY A 123 24.64 -12.98 3.14
N ASP A 124 25.79 -12.59 2.61
CA ASP A 124 26.30 -11.22 2.72
C ASP A 124 25.20 -10.24 2.33
N ILE A 125 24.64 -9.54 3.33
CA ILE A 125 23.83 -8.36 3.10
C ILE A 125 24.75 -7.43 2.33
N PRO A 126 24.45 -7.04 1.07
CA PRO A 126 25.11 -5.90 0.49
C PRO A 126 24.81 -4.78 1.47
N LYS A 127 25.81 -4.34 2.24
CA LYS A 127 25.63 -3.24 3.18
C LYS A 127 24.96 -2.15 2.35
N PRO A 128 23.70 -1.76 2.61
CA PRO A 128 23.28 -0.47 2.10
C PRO A 128 24.33 0.45 2.70
N THR A 129 25.13 1.09 1.85
CA THR A 129 26.24 1.92 2.29
C THR A 129 25.65 2.99 3.19
N LEU A 130 25.67 2.71 4.49
CA LEU A 130 25.26 3.55 5.61
C LEU A 130 26.33 4.62 5.76
N GLN A 131 26.41 5.48 4.75
CA GLN A 131 27.09 6.76 4.80
C GLN A 131 26.04 7.80 4.45
N GLY A 132 25.54 8.48 5.49
CA GLY A 132 24.76 9.71 5.35
C GLY A 132 23.26 9.54 5.15
N VAL A 133 22.54 8.97 6.12
CA VAL A 133 21.07 9.17 6.21
C VAL A 133 20.73 10.58 6.71
N ASP A 134 21.27 11.58 6.01
CA ASP A 134 20.73 12.92 5.91
C ASP A 134 20.30 13.07 4.44
N SER A 135 18.98 12.94 4.19
CA SER A 135 18.27 13.22 2.93
C SER A 135 18.43 12.24 1.74
N ILE A 136 17.38 12.21 0.89
CA ILE A 136 17.21 11.50 -0.42
C ILE A 136 16.53 10.12 -0.24
N ALA A 137 15.24 9.93 -0.52
CA ALA A 137 14.56 10.23 -1.77
C ALA A 137 13.45 11.29 -1.65
N TRP A 138 13.63 12.37 -2.40
CA TRP A 138 12.57 13.27 -2.81
C TRP A 138 12.33 13.02 -4.30
N GLY A 139 11.08 12.79 -4.67
CA GLY A 139 10.67 12.61 -6.07
C GLY A 139 9.19 12.25 -6.10
N HIS A 140 8.36 13.27 -6.36
CA HIS A 140 6.94 13.24 -6.69
C HIS A 140 6.45 11.87 -7.14
N ASN A 141 5.46 11.23 -6.47
CA ASN A 141 4.66 10.18 -7.10
C ASN A 141 3.36 9.87 -6.35
N PHE A 142 2.35 9.57 -7.16
CA PHE A 142 0.95 9.49 -6.83
C PHE A 142 0.54 8.03 -6.59
N ALA A 143 0.10 7.69 -5.38
CA ALA A 143 -0.74 6.52 -5.17
C ALA A 143 -2.15 6.79 -5.73
N GLY A 144 -2.34 6.61 -7.04
CA GLY A 144 -3.67 6.38 -7.60
C GLY A 144 -4.02 4.91 -7.40
N ILE A 145 -5.15 4.61 -6.78
CA ILE A 145 -5.72 3.26 -6.66
C ILE A 145 -6.99 3.24 -7.49
#